data_AF-X0S8P5-F1
#
_entry.id   AF-X0S8P5-F1
#
_cell.length_a   1.000
_cell.length_b   1.000
_cell.length_c   1.000
_cell.angle_alpha   90.00
_cell.angle_beta   90.00
_cell.angle_gamma   90.00
#
_symmetry.space_group_name_H-M   'P 1'
#
loop_
_entity.id
_entity.type
_entity.pdbx_description
1 polymer ?
#
loop_
_entity_poly.entity_id
_entity_poly.type
_entity_poly.pdbx_seq_one_letter_code
_entity_poly.pdbx_strand_id
1 'polypeptide(L)'
;ACASKNTLITSIIDAIGMGLGFTLTLCVLAGVREILATGAIFEIQILSLLSEGGWFTPCAAMGMPIGAFLTLGLLLGLVNFATKKQR
;
A
#
# COMPACT_ATOMS: atom_id res chain seq x y z
N ALA A 1 -19.51 6.07 16.79
CA ALA A 1 -20.00 4.68 16.85
C ALA A 1 -21.53 4.67 16.71
N CYS A 2 -22.05 4.39 15.52
CA CYS A 2 -23.48 4.29 15.21
C CYS A 2 -23.97 2.83 15.21
N ALA A 3 -23.57 2.05 16.22
CA ALA A 3 -23.92 0.63 16.32
C ALA A 3 -25.16 0.37 17.20
N SER A 4 -25.66 1.37 17.93
CA SER A 4 -26.65 1.11 18.99
C SER A 4 -28.08 1.53 18.67
N LYS A 5 -28.35 2.33 17.62
CA LYS A 5 -29.70 2.92 17.44
C LYS A 5 -30.30 3.03 16.02
N ASN A 6 -29.65 2.60 14.93
CA ASN A 6 -30.32 2.67 13.61
C ASN A 6 -29.85 1.59 12.60
N THR A 7 -30.82 0.81 12.09
CA THR A 7 -30.83 -0.03 10.87
C THR A 7 -29.54 -0.81 10.53
N LEU A 8 -29.56 -2.14 10.73
CA LEU A 8 -28.55 -3.14 10.30
C LEU A 8 -27.85 -2.83 8.97
N ILE A 9 -28.61 -2.31 8.00
CA ILE A 9 -28.15 -1.92 6.67
C ILE A 9 -27.03 -0.86 6.72
N THR A 10 -27.14 0.14 7.61
CA THR A 10 -26.14 1.22 7.76
C THR A 10 -24.80 0.68 8.28
N SER A 11 -24.83 -0.28 9.21
CA SER A 11 -23.61 -0.91 9.73
C SER A 11 -22.92 -1.82 8.70
N ILE A 12 -23.68 -2.49 7.84
CA ILE A 12 -23.12 -3.30 6.75
C ILE A 12 -22.38 -2.41 5.74
N ILE A 13 -22.97 -1.27 5.38
CA ILE A 13 -22.36 -0.31 4.46
C ILE A 13 -21.06 0.29 5.05
N ASP A 14 -21.05 0.63 6.33
CA ASP A 14 -19.85 1.12 7.04
C ASP A 14 -18.73 0.05 7.10
N ALA A 15 -19.10 -1.20 7.40
CA ALA A 15 -18.16 -2.32 7.43
C ALA A 15 -17.55 -2.61 6.05
N ILE A 16 -18.35 -2.55 4.98
CA ILE A 16 -17.87 -2.71 3.60
C ILE A 16 -16.96 -1.55 3.21
N GLY A 17 -17.33 -0.31 3.56
CA GLY A 17 -16.51 0.87 3.29
C GLY A 17 -15.14 0.80 3.96
N MET A 18 -15.10 0.45 5.24
CA MET A 18 -13.85 0.23 5.99
C MET A 18 -13.03 -0.94 5.42
N GLY A 19 -13.67 -2.07 5.10
CA GLY A 19 -13.01 -3.24 4.54
C GLY A 19 -12.41 -2.99 3.15
N LEU A 20 -13.15 -2.32 2.26
CA LEU A 20 -12.67 -1.93 0.94
C LEU A 20 -11.51 -0.92 1.04
N GLY A 21 -11.61 0.07 1.92
CA GLY A 21 -10.52 1.02 2.14
C GLY A 21 -9.23 0.34 2.62
N PHE A 22 -9.36 -0.61 3.56
CA PHE A 22 -8.23 -1.35 4.09
C PHE A 22 -7.59 -2.27 3.03
N THR A 23 -8.40 -3.02 2.29
CA THR A 23 -7.90 -3.92 1.22
C THR A 23 -7.23 -3.15 0.09
N LEU A 24 -7.79 -2.03 -0.34
CA LEU A 24 -7.16 -1.12 -1.32
C LEU A 24 -5.82 -0.61 -0.80
N THR A 25 -5.76 -0.19 0.46
CA THR A 25 -4.52 0.28 1.10
C THR A 25 -3.45 -0.81 1.10
N LEU A 26 -3.81 -2.04 1.49
CA LEU A 26 -2.90 -3.18 1.48
C LEU A 26 -2.43 -3.54 0.07
N CYS A 27 -3.32 -3.48 -0.92
CA CYS A 27 -2.99 -3.77 -2.32
C CYS A 27 -1.96 -2.77 -2.88
N VAL A 28 -2.19 -1.46 -2.65
CA VAL A 28 -1.24 -0.42 -3.05
C VAL A 28 0.09 -0.57 -2.32
N LEU A 29 0.06 -0.87 -1.02
CA LEU A 29 1.27 -1.09 -0.22
C LEU A 29 2.06 -2.30 -0.73
N ALA A 30 1.38 -3.40 -1.05
CA ALA A 30 1.99 -4.61 -1.61
C ALA A 30 2.62 -4.32 -2.98
N GLY A 31 1.90 -3.65 -3.88
CA GLY A 31 2.41 -3.32 -5.22
C GLY A 31 3.67 -2.44 -5.17
N VAL A 32 3.68 -1.39 -4.33
CA VAL A 32 4.87 -0.56 -4.15
C VAL A 32 6.05 -1.37 -3.59
N ARG A 33 5.77 -2.30 -2.66
CA ARG A 33 6.80 -3.17 -2.08
C ARG A 33 7.36 -4.17 -3.09
N GLU A 34 6.54 -4.75 -3.96
CA GLU A 34 7.01 -5.65 -5.02
C GLU A 34 7.95 -4.92 -5.98
N ILE A 35 7.55 -3.74 -6.46
CA ILE A 35 8.39 -2.92 -7.35
C ILE A 35 9.74 -2.62 -6.72
N LEU A 36 9.76 -2.22 -5.45
CA LEU A 36 11.00 -1.84 -4.76
C LEU A 36 11.85 -3.06 -4.35
N ALA A 37 11.22 -4.19 -4.05
CA ALA A 37 11.91 -5.41 -3.61
C ALA A 37 12.50 -6.20 -4.77
N THR A 38 11.76 -6.37 -5.86
CA THR A 38 12.13 -7.26 -6.98
C THR A 38 12.30 -6.55 -8.32
N GLY A 39 11.84 -5.29 -8.45
CA GLY A 39 11.83 -4.59 -9.74
C GLY A 39 10.80 -5.14 -10.73
N ALA A 40 9.88 -5.98 -10.25
CA ALA A 40 8.82 -6.61 -11.02
C ALA A 40 7.46 -6.35 -10.38
N ILE A 41 6.40 -6.40 -11.19
CA ILE A 41 5.00 -6.34 -10.73
C ILE A 41 4.33 -7.61 -11.20
N PHE A 42 3.71 -8.39 -10.30
CA PHE A 42 3.04 -9.65 -10.66
C PHE A 42 3.91 -10.59 -11.52
N GLU A 43 5.20 -10.71 -11.17
CA GLU A 43 6.24 -11.45 -11.92
C GLU A 43 6.55 -10.95 -13.34
N ILE A 44 5.96 -9.83 -13.77
CA ILE A 44 6.34 -9.15 -15.00
C ILE A 44 7.51 -8.21 -14.68
N GLN A 45 8.66 -8.47 -15.29
CA GLN A 45 9.87 -7.66 -15.15
C GLN A 45 9.64 -6.30 -15.83
N ILE A 46 9.44 -5.23 -15.04
CA ILE A 46 9.22 -3.87 -15.56
C ILE A 46 10.53 -3.07 -15.54
N LEU A 47 11.35 -3.26 -14.50
CA LEU A 47 12.67 -2.63 -14.41
C LEU A 47 13.75 -3.59 -14.91
N SER A 48 14.62 -3.07 -15.77
CA SER A 48 15.82 -3.78 -16.21
C SER A 48 16.76 -3.94 -15.01
N LEU A 49 16.93 -5.17 -14.54
CA LEU A 49 17.78 -5.51 -13.40
C LEU A 49 19.27 -5.37 -13.77
N LEU A 50 20.10 -5.02 -12.79
CA LEU A 50 21.56 -5.00 -12.93
C LEU A 50 22.13 -6.34 -13.45
N SER A 51 21.49 -7.47 -13.11
CA SER A 51 21.91 -8.80 -13.57
C SER A 51 21.80 -8.98 -15.09
N GLU A 52 20.94 -8.19 -15.74
CA GLU A 52 20.68 -8.21 -17.20
C GLU A 52 21.29 -6.98 -17.90
N GLY A 53 22.15 -6.22 -17.22
CA GLY A 53 22.78 -4.99 -17.74
C GLY A 53 21.97 -3.70 -17.53
N GLY A 54 20.94 -3.73 -16.68
CA GLY A 54 20.14 -2.56 -16.30
C GLY A 54 20.73 -1.71 -15.16
N TRP A 55 19.99 -0.69 -14.72
CA TRP A 55 20.42 0.29 -13.71
C TRP A 55 19.77 0.10 -12.32
N PHE A 56 18.84 -0.87 -12.19
CA PHE A 56 18.13 -1.11 -10.94
C PHE A 56 18.72 -2.28 -10.12
N THR A 57 19.11 -1.98 -8.88
CA THR A 57 19.50 -3.00 -7.89
C THR A 57 18.29 -3.34 -7.02
N PRO A 58 17.80 -4.59 -7.04
CA PRO A 58 16.65 -4.98 -6.23
C PRO A 58 16.97 -4.83 -4.74
N CYS A 59 16.11 -4.11 -4.02
CA CYS A 59 16.29 -3.86 -2.61
C CYS A 59 15.63 -4.97 -1.78
N ALA A 60 16.34 -6.08 -1.56
CA ALA A 60 15.83 -7.21 -0.77
C ALA A 60 15.34 -6.81 0.64
N ALA A 61 15.84 -5.71 1.19
CA ALA A 61 15.39 -5.14 2.47
C ALA A 61 13.90 -4.70 2.45
N MET A 62 13.32 -4.41 1.29
CA MET A 62 11.89 -4.09 1.12
C MET A 62 10.96 -5.30 1.32
N GLY A 63 11.47 -6.52 1.07
CA GLY A 63 10.75 -7.76 1.33
C GLY A 63 10.68 -8.12 2.82
N MET A 64 11.66 -7.67 3.60
CA MET A 64 11.75 -7.88 5.05
C MET A 64 10.80 -6.97 5.83
N PRO A 65 10.49 -7.30 7.11
CA PRO A 65 9.61 -6.46 7.95
C PRO A 65 10.06 -4.99 8.06
N ILE A 66 11.35 -4.71 7.94
CA ILE A 66 11.88 -3.33 7.93
C ILE A 66 11.35 -2.50 6.75
N GLY A 67 11.14 -3.11 5.59
CA GLY A 67 10.54 -2.46 4.44
C GLY A 67 9.06 -2.14 4.60
N ALA A 68 8.32 -2.98 5.34
CA ALA A 68 6.90 -2.75 5.63
C ALA A 68 6.70 -1.48 6.49
N PHE A 69 7.54 -1.26 7.52
CA PHE A 69 7.46 -0.05 8.34
C PHE A 69 7.86 1.21 7.57
N LEU A 70 8.88 1.13 6.72
CA LEU A 70 9.34 2.26 5.92
C LEU A 70 8.29 2.69 4.90
N THR A 71 7.71 1.73 4.17
CA THR A 71 6.63 2.00 3.21
C THR A 71 5.36 2.50 3.90
N LEU A 72 5.01 1.97 5.07
CA LEU A 72 3.91 2.49 5.88
C LEU A 72 4.14 3.95 6.30
N GLY A 73 5.34 4.29 6.78
CA GLY A 73 5.70 5.66 7.15
C GLY A 73 5.63 6.63 5.97
N LEU A 74 6.11 6.21 4.79
CA LEU A 74 6.03 6.99 3.56
C LEU A 74 4.57 7.21 3.14
N LEU A 75 3.74 6.16 3.17
CA LEU A 75 2.33 6.22 2.82
C LEU A 75 1.56 7.16 3.77
N LEU A 76 1.79 7.05 5.08
CA LEU A 76 1.23 7.96 6.07
C LEU A 76 1.69 9.40 5.83
N GLY A 77 2.96 9.63 5.50
CA GLY A 77 3.47 10.96 5.15
C GLY A 77 2.77 11.53 3.91
N LEU A 78 2.57 10.71 2.89
CA LEU A 78 1.87 11.08 1.65
C LEU A 78 0.39 11.40 1.89
N VAL A 79 -0.30 10.57 2.68
CA VAL A 79 -1.70 10.81 3.07
C VAL A 79 -1.82 12.10 3.89
N ASN A 80 -0.93 12.31 4.86
CA ASN A 80 -0.90 13.54 5.66
C ASN A 80 -0.64 14.77 4.78
N PHE A 81 0.28 14.68 3.81
CA PHE A 81 0.54 15.77 2.86
C PHE A 81 -0.67 16.05 1.96
N ALA A 82 -1.29 15.02 1.40
CA ALA A 82 -2.50 15.14 0.59
C ALA A 82 -3.66 15.75 1.39
N THR A 83 -3.82 15.34 2.65
CA THR A 83 -4.86 15.86 3.56
C THR A 83 -4.56 17.29 4.00
N LYS A 84 -3.28 17.65 4.19
CA LYS A 84 -2.85 19.03 4.50
C LYS A 84 -3.22 20.02 3.40
N LYS A 85 -3.29 19.57 2.15
CA LYS A 85 -3.75 20.40 1.01
C LYS A 85 -5.26 20.64 1.02
N GLN A 86 -6.02 19.91 1.85
CA GLN A 86 -7.47 20.03 1.94
C GLN A 86 -7.95 20.94 3.09
N ARG A 87 -7.04 21.68 3.73
CA ARG A 87 -7.34 22.78 4.67
C ARG A 87 -6.78 24.10 4.17
#